data_AF-A0A7S1CCQ2-F1
#
_entry.id   AF-A0A7S1CCQ2-F1
#
_cell.length_a   1.000
_cell.length_b   1.000
_cell.length_c   1.000
_cell.angle_alpha   90.00
_cell.angle_beta   90.00
_cell.angle_gamma   90.00
#
_symmetry.space_group_name_H-M   'P 1'
#
loop_
_entity.id
_entity.type
_entity.pdbx_description
1 polymer ?
#
loop_
_entity_poly.entity_id
_entity_poly.type
_entity_poly.pdbx_seq_one_letter_code
_entity_poly.pdbx_strand_id
1 'polypeptide(L)'
;GAGGGAAAAAKEGGAEGAAGGAGGATADFFSARDLASAKNSAALLAEHKRATGGRIQTRFPPEPNGYLHIGHAKSMNLNFKEAFAKAGVRREDGDCIFRYDDTNPAAESHEFIDAQAANVQWLGWTPSRTTYSSDYFPELYELAVKLTKLGKAYVCHQTREEMEASRQVSRAITGRLEEERRAVAAGATPEEEEKAEEARRAA
;
A
#
# COMPACT_ATOMS: atom_id res chain seq x y z
N GLY A 1 -13.65 -71.41 3.20
CA GLY A 1 -12.61 -71.80 2.22
C GLY A 1 -12.00 -70.52 1.71
N ALA A 2 -10.69 -70.31 1.96
CA ALA A 2 -9.64 -70.48 0.94
C ALA A 2 -9.85 -69.51 -0.24
N GLY A 3 -8.97 -68.56 -0.55
CA GLY A 3 -7.59 -68.28 -0.16
C GLY A 3 -6.90 -67.54 -1.33
N GLY A 4 -5.76 -66.90 -1.06
CA GLY A 4 -4.80 -66.35 -2.04
C GLY A 4 -5.14 -64.96 -2.59
N GLY A 5 -4.33 -63.90 -2.49
CA GLY A 5 -2.90 -63.78 -2.20
C GLY A 5 -2.08 -63.70 -3.50
N ALA A 6 -1.64 -62.50 -3.88
CA ALA A 6 -0.40 -62.29 -4.64
C ALA A 6 0.02 -60.81 -4.56
N ALA A 7 1.30 -60.61 -4.27
CA ALA A 7 1.98 -59.35 -4.04
C ALA A 7 2.86 -58.93 -5.25
N ALA A 8 3.43 -57.74 -5.11
CA ALA A 8 4.68 -57.23 -5.72
C ALA A 8 4.63 -56.70 -7.16
N ALA A 9 5.02 -55.44 -7.37
CA ALA A 9 6.44 -55.08 -7.61
C ALA A 9 6.59 -53.56 -7.83
N ALA A 10 7.60 -52.98 -7.18
CA ALA A 10 8.11 -51.65 -7.49
C ALA A 10 8.97 -51.67 -8.76
N LYS A 11 8.97 -50.56 -9.50
CA LYS A 11 10.13 -50.16 -10.33
C LYS A 11 10.17 -48.64 -10.48
N GLU A 12 11.27 -48.07 -10.04
CA GLU A 12 11.73 -46.71 -10.33
C GLU A 12 12.06 -46.55 -11.82
N GLY A 13 11.99 -45.32 -12.31
CA GLY A 13 12.50 -44.91 -13.62
C GLY A 13 12.11 -43.47 -13.92
N GLY A 14 13.01 -42.53 -13.64
CA GLY A 14 12.84 -41.12 -14.01
C GLY A 14 13.05 -40.88 -15.52
N ALA A 15 12.46 -39.79 -16.01
CA ALA A 15 12.96 -39.03 -17.15
C ALA A 15 12.29 -37.64 -17.15
N GLU A 16 13.14 -36.60 -17.18
CA GLU A 16 12.79 -35.21 -17.45
C GLU A 16 12.08 -35.07 -18.80
N GLY A 17 11.20 -34.07 -18.91
CA GLY A 17 10.52 -33.76 -20.17
C GLY A 17 9.68 -32.49 -20.08
N ALA A 18 10.34 -31.36 -20.33
CA ALA A 18 9.82 -30.06 -20.73
C ALA A 18 8.30 -29.93 -20.98
N ALA A 19 7.64 -29.11 -20.15
CA ALA A 19 6.33 -28.54 -20.47
C ALA A 19 6.49 -27.02 -20.67
N GLY A 20 6.89 -26.65 -21.87
CA GLY A 20 6.60 -25.32 -22.42
C GLY A 20 5.15 -25.31 -22.90
N GLY A 21 4.31 -24.51 -22.26
CA GLY A 21 2.91 -24.34 -22.63
C GLY A 21 2.44 -22.96 -22.21
N ALA A 22 2.43 -22.05 -23.18
CA ALA A 22 2.02 -20.66 -23.05
C ALA A 22 0.58 -20.55 -22.52
N GLY A 23 0.44 -20.29 -21.22
CA GLY A 23 -0.77 -19.72 -20.64
C GLY A 23 -0.60 -18.20 -20.63
N GLY A 24 -1.30 -17.51 -21.54
CA GLY A 24 -1.34 -16.06 -21.57
C GLY A 24 -1.74 -15.53 -20.19
N ALA A 25 -0.81 -14.83 -19.55
CA ALA A 25 -1.05 -14.18 -18.27
C ALA A 25 -2.21 -13.20 -18.45
N THR A 26 -3.32 -13.47 -17.77
CA THR A 26 -4.24 -12.41 -17.39
C THR A 26 -3.40 -11.43 -16.58
N ALA A 27 -3.01 -10.32 -17.19
CA ALA A 27 -2.21 -9.31 -16.52
C ALA A 27 -2.97 -8.87 -15.27
N ASP A 28 -2.48 -9.29 -14.11
CA ASP A 28 -2.98 -8.87 -12.81
C ASP A 28 -2.83 -7.35 -12.73
N PHE A 29 -3.92 -6.63 -12.94
CA PHE A 29 -4.01 -5.16 -12.84
C PHE A 29 -3.71 -4.61 -11.42
N PHE A 30 -3.27 -5.48 -10.49
CA PHE A 30 -2.97 -5.18 -9.08
C PHE A 30 -1.55 -5.58 -8.67
N SER A 31 -0.56 -5.57 -9.57
CA SER A 31 0.84 -5.70 -9.12
C SER A 31 1.30 -4.40 -8.45
N ALA A 32 1.34 -4.39 -7.12
CA ALA A 32 1.94 -3.28 -6.37
C ALA A 32 3.46 -3.23 -6.61
N ARG A 33 4.05 -2.03 -6.52
CA ARG A 33 5.51 -1.88 -6.60
C ARG A 33 6.14 -2.45 -5.33
N ASP A 34 6.92 -3.51 -5.48
CA ASP A 34 7.71 -4.06 -4.39
C ASP A 34 8.81 -3.08 -3.96
N LEU A 35 8.69 -2.55 -2.75
CA LEU A 35 9.70 -1.69 -2.15
C LEU A 35 10.59 -2.54 -1.25
N ALA A 36 11.90 -2.57 -1.53
CA ALA A 36 12.86 -3.27 -0.69
C ALA A 36 12.83 -2.79 0.77
N SER A 37 12.51 -1.51 0.99
CA SER A 37 12.31 -0.90 2.31
C SER A 37 11.01 -1.30 3.02
N ALA A 38 10.04 -1.89 2.31
CA ALA A 38 8.73 -2.26 2.84
C ALA A 38 8.59 -3.77 3.10
N LYS A 39 9.69 -4.53 3.07
CA LYS A 39 9.68 -5.95 3.40
C LYS A 39 9.66 -6.14 4.92
N ASN A 40 8.53 -6.60 5.45
CA ASN A 40 8.40 -6.95 6.86
C ASN A 40 9.23 -8.20 7.20
N SER A 41 9.85 -8.20 8.38
CA SER A 41 10.58 -9.38 8.87
C SER A 41 9.60 -10.52 9.19
N ALA A 42 10.10 -11.76 9.20
CA ALA A 42 9.30 -12.93 9.58
C ALA A 42 8.68 -12.79 10.99
N ALA A 43 9.39 -12.13 11.91
CA ALA A 43 8.89 -11.85 13.26
C ALA A 43 7.69 -10.89 13.24
N LEU A 44 7.76 -9.80 12.46
CA LEU A 44 6.66 -8.83 12.31
C LEU A 44 5.44 -9.47 11.64
N LEU A 45 5.66 -10.32 10.63
CA LEU A 45 4.57 -11.06 9.98
C LEU A 45 3.89 -12.05 10.94
N ALA A 46 4.67 -12.74 11.78
CA ALA A 46 4.13 -13.64 12.79
C ALA A 46 3.34 -12.88 13.87
N GLU A 47 3.85 -11.72 14.30
CA GLU A 47 3.15 -10.83 15.23
C GLU A 47 1.84 -10.29 14.64
N HIS A 48 1.88 -9.80 13.40
CA HIS A 48 0.69 -9.37 12.68
C HIS A 48 -0.35 -10.49 12.58
N LYS A 49 0.07 -11.71 12.20
CA LYS A 49 -0.82 -12.87 12.10
C LYS A 49 -1.45 -13.24 13.45
N ARG A 50 -0.71 -13.11 14.56
CA ARG A 50 -1.27 -13.29 15.92
C ARG A 50 -2.29 -12.21 16.25
N ALA A 51 -1.99 -10.95 15.94
CA ALA A 51 -2.86 -9.82 16.26
C ALA A 51 -4.17 -9.83 15.44
N THR A 52 -4.13 -10.20 14.17
CA THR A 52 -5.31 -10.22 13.28
C THR A 52 -6.01 -11.57 13.21
N GLY A 53 -5.40 -12.63 13.74
CA GLY A 53 -5.86 -14.00 13.54
C GLY A 53 -5.77 -14.45 12.08
N GLY A 54 -5.02 -13.74 11.23
CA GLY A 54 -4.95 -13.99 9.79
C GLY A 54 -6.15 -13.46 9.00
N ARG A 55 -7.07 -12.71 9.63
CA ARG A 55 -8.18 -12.06 8.92
C ARG A 55 -7.69 -10.87 8.11
N ILE A 56 -8.34 -10.65 6.97
CA ILE A 56 -8.10 -9.47 6.13
C ILE A 56 -8.73 -8.26 6.81
N GLN A 57 -7.97 -7.17 6.90
CA GLN A 57 -8.44 -5.92 7.48
C GLN A 57 -8.34 -4.77 6.48
N THR A 58 -9.45 -4.10 6.22
CA THR A 58 -9.55 -2.89 5.39
C THR A 58 -10.00 -1.71 6.23
N ARG A 59 -9.94 -0.50 5.66
CA ARG A 59 -10.46 0.70 6.32
C ARG A 59 -11.06 1.67 5.31
N PHE A 60 -12.16 2.33 5.68
CA PHE A 60 -12.66 3.50 4.98
C PHE A 60 -12.42 4.73 5.85
N PRO A 61 -11.49 5.62 5.46
CA PRO A 61 -11.10 6.75 6.30
C PRO A 61 -11.55 8.12 5.75
N PRO A 62 -12.80 8.57 5.96
CA PRO A 62 -13.20 9.91 5.55
C PRO A 62 -12.69 10.97 6.54
N GLU A 63 -12.43 12.17 6.02
CA GLU A 63 -12.26 13.36 6.84
C GLU A 63 -13.64 13.90 7.28
N PRO A 64 -13.87 14.20 8.57
CA PRO A 64 -15.16 14.69 9.06
C PRO A 64 -15.34 16.21 8.87
N ASN A 65 -14.98 16.71 7.68
CA ASN A 65 -15.04 18.13 7.30
C ASN A 65 -15.99 18.44 6.13
N GLY A 66 -16.76 17.43 5.67
CA GLY A 66 -17.70 17.60 4.57
C GLY A 66 -18.61 16.40 4.34
N TYR A 67 -19.55 16.57 3.41
CA TYR A 67 -20.50 15.53 3.03
C TYR A 67 -19.90 14.53 2.03
N LEU A 68 -20.23 13.25 2.21
CA LEU A 68 -19.83 12.24 1.23
C LEU A 68 -20.59 12.43 -0.09
N HIS A 69 -19.85 12.58 -1.18
CA HIS A 69 -20.38 12.49 -2.54
C HIS A 69 -20.20 11.09 -3.15
N ILE A 70 -20.72 10.87 -4.36
CA ILE A 70 -20.73 9.58 -5.08
C ILE A 70 -19.35 8.92 -5.25
N GLY A 71 -18.26 9.71 -5.24
CA GLY A 71 -16.89 9.17 -5.30
C GLY A 71 -16.57 8.29 -4.09
N HIS A 72 -17.11 8.64 -2.92
CA HIS A 72 -16.95 7.85 -1.70
C HIS A 72 -17.69 6.52 -1.78
N ALA A 73 -18.79 6.41 -2.54
CA ALA A 73 -19.50 5.13 -2.73
C ALA A 73 -18.58 4.08 -3.38
N LYS A 74 -17.72 4.48 -4.33
CA LYS A 74 -16.72 3.60 -4.92
C LYS A 74 -15.69 3.13 -3.89
N SER A 75 -15.16 4.05 -3.08
CA SER A 75 -14.19 3.72 -2.03
C SER A 75 -14.80 2.80 -0.97
N MET A 76 -16.05 3.05 -0.56
CA MET A 76 -16.79 2.20 0.35
C MET A 76 -16.99 0.80 -0.24
N ASN A 77 -17.50 0.67 -1.46
CA ASN A 77 -17.68 -0.65 -2.09
C ASN A 77 -16.35 -1.43 -2.20
N LEU A 78 -15.25 -0.73 -2.52
CA LEU A 78 -13.93 -1.35 -2.57
C LEU A 78 -13.52 -1.92 -1.20
N ASN A 79 -13.58 -1.10 -0.14
CA ASN A 79 -13.10 -1.47 1.18
C ASN A 79 -14.04 -2.45 1.91
N PHE A 80 -15.34 -2.26 1.78
CA PHE A 80 -16.36 -3.07 2.46
C PHE A 80 -16.77 -4.32 1.68
N LYS A 81 -16.39 -4.51 0.41
CA LYS A 81 -16.82 -5.69 -0.37
C LYS A 81 -15.75 -6.22 -1.30
N GLU A 82 -15.32 -5.44 -2.30
CA GLU A 82 -14.49 -5.96 -3.39
C GLU A 82 -13.14 -6.50 -2.91
N ALA A 83 -12.52 -5.86 -1.92
CA ALA A 83 -11.25 -6.32 -1.35
C ALA A 83 -11.35 -7.75 -0.78
N PHE A 84 -12.45 -8.07 -0.09
CA PHE A 84 -12.67 -9.41 0.47
C PHE A 84 -13.01 -10.42 -0.61
N ALA A 85 -13.90 -10.05 -1.55
CA ALA A 85 -14.28 -10.90 -2.66
C ALA A 85 -13.06 -11.32 -3.51
N LYS A 86 -12.17 -10.38 -3.83
CA LYS A 86 -10.93 -10.66 -4.58
C LYS A 86 -9.95 -11.55 -3.83
N ALA A 87 -9.93 -11.46 -2.51
CA ALA A 87 -9.09 -12.31 -1.68
C ALA A 87 -9.72 -13.68 -1.38
N GLY A 88 -10.92 -13.98 -1.91
CA GLY A 88 -11.64 -15.22 -1.65
C GLY A 88 -12.16 -15.37 -0.22
N VAL A 89 -12.34 -14.25 0.49
CA VAL A 89 -12.81 -14.20 1.88
C VAL A 89 -14.27 -13.74 1.91
N ARG A 90 -15.12 -14.43 2.66
CA ARG A 90 -16.51 -13.99 2.86
C ARG A 90 -16.53 -12.71 3.68
N ARG A 91 -17.53 -11.85 3.46
CA ARG A 91 -17.55 -10.52 4.07
C ARG A 91 -17.58 -10.57 5.60
N GLU A 92 -18.27 -11.55 6.15
CA GLU A 92 -18.39 -11.86 7.57
C GLU A 92 -17.08 -12.30 8.24
N ASP A 93 -16.13 -12.81 7.45
CA ASP A 93 -14.81 -13.24 7.92
C ASP A 93 -13.75 -12.13 7.78
N GLY A 94 -14.13 -10.97 7.25
CA GLY A 94 -13.27 -9.81 7.02
C GLY A 94 -13.62 -8.62 7.91
N ASP A 95 -12.62 -7.85 8.32
CA ASP A 95 -12.79 -6.68 9.17
C ASP A 95 -12.63 -5.39 8.35
N CYS A 96 -13.69 -4.61 8.16
CA CYS A 96 -13.57 -3.25 7.62
C CYS A 96 -13.77 -2.23 8.75
N ILE A 97 -12.79 -1.36 8.93
CA ILE A 97 -12.80 -0.31 9.97
C ILE A 97 -13.34 0.97 9.36
N PHE A 98 -14.27 1.62 10.06
CA PHE A 98 -14.66 2.98 9.73
C PHE A 98 -13.82 3.94 10.58
N ARG A 99 -12.91 4.69 9.96
CA ARG A 99 -11.95 5.52 10.72
C ARG A 99 -12.06 6.98 10.34
N TYR A 100 -12.56 7.82 11.23
CA TYR A 100 -12.51 9.25 10.98
C TYR A 100 -11.05 9.72 10.92
N ASP A 101 -10.70 10.45 9.87
CA ASP A 101 -9.44 11.18 9.76
C ASP A 101 -9.62 12.58 10.36
N ASP A 102 -9.69 12.61 11.69
CA ASP A 102 -9.88 13.79 12.54
C ASP A 102 -8.52 14.38 13.00
N THR A 103 -7.65 14.59 12.01
CA THR A 103 -6.32 15.16 12.24
C THR A 103 -6.32 16.69 12.19
N ASN A 104 -7.46 17.33 11.88
CA ASN A 104 -7.58 18.77 11.69
C ASN A 104 -8.70 19.37 12.56
N PRO A 105 -8.38 19.79 13.81
CA PRO A 105 -9.38 20.21 14.79
C PRO A 105 -10.20 21.44 14.37
N ALA A 106 -9.75 22.22 13.38
CA ALA A 106 -10.46 23.42 12.93
C ALA A 106 -11.55 23.15 11.88
N ALA A 107 -11.50 21.99 11.21
CA ALA A 107 -12.39 21.67 10.09
C ALA A 107 -13.49 20.65 10.46
N GLU A 108 -13.50 20.17 11.70
CA GLU A 108 -14.36 19.07 12.14
C GLU A 108 -15.72 19.58 12.64
N SER A 109 -16.79 18.90 12.23
CA SER A 109 -18.14 19.16 12.73
C SER A 109 -18.85 17.86 13.06
N HIS A 110 -19.56 17.85 14.19
CA HIS A 110 -20.43 16.74 14.59
C HIS A 110 -21.48 16.43 13.51
N GLU A 111 -21.97 17.45 12.81
CA GLU A 111 -22.90 17.30 11.68
C GLU A 111 -22.34 16.37 10.59
N PHE A 112 -21.06 16.53 10.24
CA PHE A 112 -20.43 15.70 9.22
C PHE A 112 -20.18 14.28 9.72
N ILE A 113 -19.79 14.11 10.98
CA ILE A 113 -19.65 12.79 11.61
C ILE A 113 -20.98 12.03 11.51
N ASP A 114 -22.08 12.65 11.92
CA ASP A 114 -23.39 12.02 11.92
C ASP A 114 -23.88 11.71 10.50
N ALA A 115 -23.72 12.66 9.58
CA ALA A 115 -24.11 12.47 8.17
C ALA A 115 -23.29 11.36 7.48
N GLN A 116 -21.99 11.27 7.76
CA GLN A 116 -21.12 10.23 7.22
C GLN A 116 -21.49 8.86 7.77
N ALA A 117 -21.74 8.74 9.08
CA ALA A 117 -22.21 7.50 9.69
C ALA A 117 -23.56 7.05 9.11
N ALA A 118 -24.49 7.98 8.93
CA ALA A 118 -25.79 7.71 8.31
C ALA A 118 -25.64 7.20 6.87
N ASN A 119 -24.74 7.78 6.06
CA ASN A 119 -24.48 7.34 4.70
C ASN A 119 -23.90 5.91 4.63
N VAL A 120 -22.99 5.56 5.55
CA VAL A 120 -22.43 4.21 5.65
C VAL A 120 -23.54 3.19 5.92
N GLN A 121 -24.43 3.49 6.88
CA GLN A 121 -25.57 2.64 7.20
C GLN A 121 -26.59 2.58 6.06
N TRP A 122 -26.87 3.70 5.40
CA TRP A 122 -27.82 3.79 4.29
C TRP A 122 -27.40 2.93 3.10
N LEU A 123 -26.10 2.84 2.81
CA LEU A 123 -25.56 1.95 1.78
C LEU A 123 -25.49 0.48 2.21
N GLY A 124 -25.95 0.14 3.41
CA GLY A 124 -26.00 -1.23 3.92
C GLY A 124 -24.65 -1.76 4.44
N TRP A 125 -23.69 -0.87 4.73
CA TRP A 125 -22.40 -1.28 5.26
C TRP A 125 -22.41 -1.33 6.79
N THR A 126 -21.82 -2.39 7.34
CA THR A 126 -21.58 -2.52 8.78
C THR A 126 -20.07 -2.58 9.05
N PRO A 127 -19.47 -1.52 9.61
CA PRO A 127 -18.08 -1.57 10.02
C PRO A 127 -17.90 -2.46 11.25
N SER A 128 -16.74 -3.11 11.33
CA SER A 128 -16.32 -3.92 12.49
C SER A 128 -16.11 -3.06 13.73
N ARG A 129 -15.60 -1.84 13.54
CA ARG A 129 -15.39 -0.82 14.56
C ARG A 129 -15.35 0.55 13.92
N THR A 130 -15.74 1.55 14.71
CA THR A 130 -15.53 2.96 14.42
C THR A 130 -14.39 3.47 15.28
N THR A 131 -13.39 4.12 14.69
CA THR A 131 -12.19 4.63 15.38
C THR A 131 -11.89 6.05 14.93
N TYR A 132 -11.14 6.80 15.72
CA TYR A 132 -10.67 8.13 15.38
C TYR A 132 -9.15 8.11 15.21
N SER A 133 -8.62 8.95 14.33
CA SER A 133 -7.17 9.09 14.16
C SER A 133 -6.56 9.79 15.38
N SER A 134 -7.32 10.68 16.01
CA SER A 134 -6.94 11.35 17.27
C SER A 134 -6.71 10.39 18.44
N ASP A 135 -7.41 9.24 18.48
CA ASP A 135 -7.19 8.17 19.49
C ASP A 135 -5.72 7.69 19.51
N TYR A 136 -5.00 7.84 18.38
CA TYR A 136 -3.64 7.36 18.20
C TYR A 136 -2.58 8.48 18.30
N PHE A 137 -2.95 9.74 18.59
CA PHE A 137 -1.99 10.83 18.70
C PHE A 137 -0.80 10.57 19.65
N PRO A 138 -0.99 9.96 20.84
CA PRO A 138 0.14 9.64 21.70
C PRO A 138 1.14 8.68 21.03
N GLU A 139 0.64 7.64 20.34
CA GLU A 139 1.49 6.67 19.63
C GLU A 139 2.20 7.32 18.43
N LEU A 140 1.48 8.15 17.66
CA LEU A 140 2.04 8.88 16.53
C LEU A 140 3.14 9.86 16.97
N TYR A 141 2.97 10.52 18.11
CA TYR A 141 3.99 11.38 18.70
C TYR A 141 5.25 10.59 19.07
N GLU A 142 5.12 9.44 19.74
CA GLU A 142 6.26 8.59 20.10
C GLU A 142 6.99 8.07 18.85
N LEU A 143 6.25 7.73 17.79
CA LEU A 143 6.84 7.36 16.51
C LEU A 143 7.60 8.54 15.88
N ALA A 144 7.08 9.76 15.95
CA ALA A 144 7.79 10.95 15.48
C ALA A 144 9.09 11.20 16.25
N VAL A 145 9.06 11.08 17.59
CA VAL A 145 10.26 11.17 18.44
C VAL A 145 11.27 10.09 18.07
N LYS A 146 10.83 8.86 17.84
CA LYS A 146 11.68 7.75 17.39
C LYS A 146 12.33 8.04 16.04
N LEU A 147 11.57 8.58 15.07
CA LEU A 147 12.11 8.97 13.76
C LEU A 147 13.18 10.06 13.89
N THR A 148 12.97 11.06 14.75
CA THR A 148 13.95 12.11 15.03
C THR A 148 15.23 11.53 15.64
N LYS A 149 15.11 10.63 16.64
CA LYS A 149 16.27 9.94 17.25
C LYS A 149 17.05 9.07 16.26
N LEU A 150 16.38 8.51 15.26
CA LEU A 150 17.00 7.74 14.17
C LEU A 150 17.60 8.61 13.06
N GLY A 151 17.53 9.94 13.16
CA GLY A 151 17.98 10.87 12.13
C GLY A 151 17.13 10.84 10.85
N LYS A 152 15.89 10.33 10.94
CA LYS A 152 14.96 10.20 9.80
C LYS A 152 13.88 11.29 9.76
N ALA A 153 13.85 12.17 10.75
CA ALA A 153 12.98 13.33 10.82
C ALA A 153 13.72 14.53 11.41
N TYR A 154 13.30 15.73 11.04
CA TYR A 154 13.85 16.99 11.55
C TYR A 154 12.73 18.04 11.63
N VAL A 155 12.95 19.08 12.43
CA VAL A 155 12.04 20.24 12.48
C VAL A 155 12.44 21.22 11.38
N CYS A 156 11.51 21.52 10.49
CA CYS A 156 11.71 22.49 9.42
C CYS A 156 11.27 23.89 9.88
N HIS A 157 12.10 24.90 9.62
CA HIS A 157 11.81 26.31 9.93
C HIS A 157 11.51 27.16 8.69
N GLN A 158 11.48 26.54 7.52
CA GLN A 158 11.18 27.24 6.26
C GLN A 158 9.73 27.70 6.22
N THR A 159 9.47 28.83 5.55
CA THR A 159 8.10 29.23 5.22
C THR A 159 7.49 28.28 4.18
N ARG A 160 6.18 28.40 3.95
CA ARG A 160 5.50 27.60 2.93
C ARG A 160 6.11 27.81 1.54
N GLU A 161 6.37 29.06 1.18
CA GLU A 161 6.93 29.45 -0.12
C GLU A 161 8.35 28.89 -0.29
N GLU A 162 9.17 28.97 0.76
CA GLU A 162 10.53 28.41 0.77
C GLU A 162 10.52 26.88 0.67
N MET A 163 9.59 26.20 1.35
CA MET A 163 9.42 24.75 1.22
C MET A 163 9.02 24.34 -0.19
N GLU A 164 8.11 25.08 -0.82
CA GLU A 164 7.68 24.83 -2.20
C GLU A 164 8.85 25.01 -3.18
N ALA A 165 9.62 26.10 -3.06
CA ALA A 165 10.82 26.34 -3.85
C ALA A 165 11.89 25.25 -3.64
N SER A 166 12.16 24.88 -2.39
CA SER A 166 13.11 23.80 -2.04
C SER A 166 12.71 22.46 -2.66
N ARG A 167 11.41 22.12 -2.62
CA ARG A 167 10.88 20.90 -3.25
C ARG A 167 11.02 20.93 -4.77
N GLN A 168 10.86 22.07 -5.42
CA GLN A 168 11.07 22.20 -6.86
C GLN A 168 12.54 21.94 -7.23
N VAL A 169 13.47 22.56 -6.51
CA VAL A 169 14.92 22.34 -6.70
C VAL A 169 15.28 20.87 -6.46
N SER A 170 14.79 20.27 -5.37
CA SER A 170 15.05 18.86 -5.05
C SER A 170 14.54 17.91 -6.13
N ARG A 171 13.34 18.16 -6.69
CA ARG A 171 12.79 17.35 -7.79
C ARG A 171 13.63 17.48 -9.06
N ALA A 172 14.07 18.69 -9.42
CA ALA A 172 14.93 18.91 -10.58
C ALA A 172 16.27 18.16 -10.46
N ILE A 173 16.89 18.22 -9.28
CA ILE A 173 18.14 17.48 -9.00
C ILE A 173 17.91 15.97 -9.05
N THR A 174 16.86 15.48 -8.41
CA THR A 174 16.55 14.04 -8.38
C THR A 174 16.28 13.49 -9.78
N GLY A 175 15.51 14.22 -10.59
CA GLY A 175 15.24 13.86 -11.97
C GLY A 175 16.53 13.78 -12.80
N ARG A 176 17.41 14.77 -12.67
CA ARG A 176 18.72 14.76 -13.35
C ARG A 176 19.58 13.57 -12.93
N LEU A 177 19.67 13.28 -11.64
CA LEU A 177 20.44 12.14 -11.12
C LEU A 177 19.86 10.79 -11.58
N GLU A 178 18.54 10.68 -11.73
CA GLU A 178 17.91 9.48 -12.29
C GLU A 178 18.21 9.31 -13.78
N GLU A 179 18.24 10.40 -14.54
CA GLU A 179 18.64 10.39 -15.96
C GLU A 179 20.11 9.99 -16.14
N GLU A 180 21.03 10.61 -15.38
CA GLU A 180 22.45 10.26 -15.37
C GLU A 180 22.66 8.79 -14.99
N ARG A 181 21.99 8.30 -13.93
CA ARG A 181 22.07 6.88 -13.55
C ARG A 181 21.56 5.93 -14.64
N ARG A 182 20.53 6.33 -15.39
CA ARG A 182 20.03 5.54 -16.53
C ARG A 182 21.00 5.57 -17.70
N ALA A 183 21.61 6.71 -18.00
CA ALA A 183 22.61 6.85 -19.06
C ALA A 183 23.86 6.02 -18.77
N VAL A 184 24.38 6.10 -17.54
CA VAL A 184 25.49 5.25 -17.08
C VAL A 184 25.12 3.76 -17.11
N ALA A 185 23.91 3.38 -16.67
CA ALA A 185 23.44 2.00 -16.73
C ALA A 185 23.23 1.49 -18.18
N ALA A 186 22.97 2.39 -19.13
CA ALA A 186 22.85 2.10 -20.55
C ALA A 186 24.22 2.06 -21.27
N GLY A 187 25.32 2.34 -20.56
CA GLY A 187 26.67 2.31 -21.12
C GLY A 187 27.05 3.55 -21.94
N ALA A 188 26.38 4.69 -21.72
CA ALA A 188 26.73 5.95 -22.37
C ALA A 188 28.17 6.36 -22.00
N THR A 189 28.95 6.77 -23.00
CA THR A 189 30.31 7.27 -22.77
C THR A 189 30.29 8.73 -22.30
N PRO A 190 31.28 9.19 -21.52
CA PRO A 190 31.32 10.57 -21.01
C PRO A 190 31.20 11.64 -22.11
N GLU A 191 31.71 11.38 -23.32
CA GLU A 191 31.60 12.28 -24.48
C GLU A 191 30.17 12.41 -25.01
N GLU A 192 29.34 11.36 -24.89
CA GLU A 192 27.94 11.37 -25.32
C GLU A 192 27.04 12.10 -24.32
N GLU A 193 27.36 12.02 -23.02
CA GLU A 193 26.68 12.79 -21.97
C GLU A 193 27.00 14.29 -22.05
N GLU A 194 28.27 14.66 -22.28
CA GLU A 194 28.70 16.06 -22.41
C GLU A 194 28.03 16.75 -23.62
N LYS A 195 27.96 16.07 -24.76
CA LYS A 195 27.22 16.56 -25.95
C LYS A 195 25.73 16.72 -25.70
N ALA A 196 25.12 15.82 -24.94
CA ALA A 196 23.70 15.91 -24.61
C ALA A 196 23.40 17.06 -23.64
N GLU A 197 24.30 17.33 -22.69
CA GLU A 197 24.17 18.46 -21.76
C GLU A 197 24.39 19.82 -22.46
N GLU A 198 25.39 19.94 -23.35
CA GLU A 198 25.58 21.15 -24.16
C GLU A 198 24.39 21.45 -25.07
N ALA A 199 23.83 20.42 -25.72
CA ALA A 199 22.64 20.57 -26.56
C ALA A 199 21.41 21.04 -25.75
N ARG A 200 21.28 20.63 -24.49
CA ARG A 200 20.20 21.08 -23.59
C ARG A 200 20.41 22.49 -23.04
N ARG A 201 21.66 22.95 -22.87
CA ARG A 201 21.96 24.34 -22.46
C ARG A 201 21.80 25.34 -23.60
N ALA A 202 21.89 24.88 -24.84
CA ALA A 202 21.72 25.70 -26.04
C ALA A 202 20.25 25.87 -26.48
N ALA A 203 19.32 25.11 -25.89
CA ALA A 203 17.88 25.16 -26.14
C ALA A 203 17.14 25.95 -25.04
#